data_AF-A0A2I0TTC6-F1
#
_entry.id   AF-A0A2I0TTC6-F1
#
_cell.length_a   1.000
_cell.length_b   1.000
_cell.length_c   1.000
_cell.angle_alpha   90.00
_cell.angle_beta   90.00
_cell.angle_gamma   90.00
#
_symmetry.space_group_name_H-M   'P 1'
#
loop_
_entity.id
_entity.type
_entity.pdbx_description
1 polymer ?
#
loop_
_entity_poly.entity_id
_entity_poly.type
_entity_poly.pdbx_seq_one_letter_code
_entity_poly.pdbx_strand_id
1 'polypeptide(L)'
;MLRGKMWDRSRQGAGRHPAPLPSRKLPSLLAGDIGPSKRMANSVQGDGALPSAELWASHNKMVMEPLDSNDPEVYSIIKKEKQRQRLGLELIASENFASRAVLEALGSCMNNKYSEGYPGQRYYGGTEFVDELERLCQKRALQAYRLDPQKWGVNVQPYSGSPANFAVYTALVEPHGRIMGLDLPDGGHLTHGFMTDKKKISATSVFFESMPYKVESCSSQSHDVVIIHVGTRSVDPKTGKETLYNLESLINQAVFPGLQGGPHNHAIAGIAVALRQAMTPEFKAYQQQVVANCKALSTALMELGYDIVTGGSDNHLILLDLRSRGTDGGRAERVLEICSIACNKNTCPGDVSALRPSGLRFGTPALTSRGFRQDDFRMVARYIHRDAGQTEKLLSEEEFSSRIASSTQTPP
;
A
#
# COMPACT_ATOMS: atom_id res chain seq x y z
N MET A 1 -37.74 -42.33 -4.43
CA MET A 1 -37.59 -43.23 -3.27
C MET A 1 -36.56 -42.58 -2.32
N LEU A 2 -36.92 -42.45 -1.04
CA LEU A 2 -36.19 -41.91 0.12
C LEU A 2 -35.85 -40.39 0.06
N ARG A 3 -36.79 -39.45 0.29
CA ARG A 3 -37.40 -38.92 1.55
C ARG A 3 -36.37 -38.24 2.48
N GLY A 4 -36.41 -36.92 2.69
CA GLY A 4 -37.29 -36.17 3.62
C GLY A 4 -36.47 -35.76 4.86
N LYS A 5 -36.57 -34.61 5.53
CA LYS A 5 -37.67 -33.66 5.76
C LYS A 5 -37.10 -32.29 6.17
N MET A 6 -37.79 -31.23 5.75
CA MET A 6 -37.83 -29.92 6.40
C MET A 6 -38.26 -30.06 7.87
N TRP A 7 -37.73 -29.20 8.75
CA TRP A 7 -38.39 -28.91 10.02
C TRP A 7 -38.69 -27.41 10.13
N ASP A 8 -39.99 -27.16 10.14
CA ASP A 8 -40.69 -25.91 10.42
C ASP A 8 -40.54 -25.55 11.90
N ARG A 9 -40.32 -24.27 12.20
CA ARG A 9 -40.39 -23.71 13.56
C ARG A 9 -41.36 -22.55 13.55
N SER A 10 -42.60 -22.81 13.97
CA SER A 10 -43.50 -21.77 14.44
C SER A 10 -44.26 -22.20 15.70
N ARG A 11 -44.23 -21.29 16.68
CA ARG A 11 -45.13 -21.09 17.84
C ARG A 11 -45.10 -22.05 19.04
N GLN A 12 -44.68 -21.46 20.17
CA GLN A 12 -45.30 -21.40 21.52
C GLN A 12 -44.14 -21.11 22.49
N GLY A 13 -44.10 -20.10 23.34
CA GLY A 13 -45.06 -19.67 24.36
C GLY A 13 -44.21 -19.13 25.53
N ALA A 14 -44.74 -18.15 26.26
CA ALA A 14 -44.02 -17.28 27.18
C ALA A 14 -43.49 -17.94 28.49
N GLY A 15 -42.41 -17.35 29.03
CA GLY A 15 -42.17 -17.17 30.47
C GLY A 15 -41.62 -18.36 31.28
N ARG A 16 -40.35 -18.25 31.71
CA ARG A 16 -39.86 -18.42 33.10
C ARG A 16 -38.33 -18.35 33.16
N HIS A 17 -37.81 -17.58 34.12
CA HIS A 17 -36.39 -17.46 34.44
C HIS A 17 -35.78 -18.81 34.86
N PRO A 18 -34.54 -19.15 34.45
CA PRO A 18 -33.86 -20.34 34.96
C PRO A 18 -33.23 -20.07 36.34
N ALA A 19 -33.50 -20.98 37.28
CA ALA A 19 -32.90 -21.05 38.62
C ALA A 19 -31.42 -21.48 38.58
N PRO A 20 -30.60 -21.14 39.59
CA PRO A 20 -29.16 -21.43 39.56
C PRO A 20 -28.85 -22.93 39.77
N LEU A 21 -27.89 -23.43 38.99
CA LEU A 21 -27.40 -24.82 39.06
C LEU A 21 -26.56 -25.06 40.33
N PRO A 22 -26.60 -26.26 40.94
CA PRO A 22 -25.86 -26.56 42.15
C PRO A 22 -24.37 -26.84 41.89
N SER A 23 -23.53 -26.37 42.81
CA SER A 23 -22.07 -26.55 42.83
C SER A 23 -21.65 -28.03 42.90
N ARG A 24 -21.00 -28.54 41.85
CA ARG A 24 -20.32 -29.85 41.88
C ARG A 24 -18.89 -29.69 42.43
N LYS A 25 -18.61 -30.39 43.53
CA LYS A 25 -17.26 -30.59 44.09
C LYS A 25 -16.42 -31.42 43.11
N LEU A 26 -15.21 -30.95 42.79
CA LEU A 26 -14.17 -31.71 42.09
C LEU A 26 -13.61 -32.82 43.01
N PRO A 27 -13.40 -34.07 42.54
CA PRO A 27 -12.77 -35.10 43.34
C PRO A 27 -11.25 -34.90 43.41
N SER A 28 -10.69 -35.03 44.61
CA SER A 28 -9.27 -35.16 44.88
C SER A 28 -8.78 -36.55 44.48
N LEU A 29 -7.83 -36.63 43.54
CA LEU A 29 -7.04 -37.83 43.28
C LEU A 29 -5.56 -37.48 43.44
N LEU A 30 -5.00 -37.92 44.56
CA LEU A 30 -3.56 -37.98 44.81
C LEU A 30 -3.02 -39.34 44.38
N ALA A 31 -1.74 -39.31 43.97
CA ALA A 31 -0.76 -40.40 43.94
C ALA A 31 -0.89 -41.49 42.86
N GLY A 32 -0.01 -41.39 41.85
CA GLY A 32 0.37 -42.49 40.96
C GLY A 32 1.69 -42.13 40.25
N ASP A 33 2.76 -42.85 40.61
CA ASP A 33 4.11 -42.71 40.07
C ASP A 33 4.17 -42.80 38.54
N ILE A 34 4.77 -41.80 37.90
CA ILE A 34 5.20 -41.85 36.49
C ILE A 34 6.71 -41.56 36.46
N GLY A 35 7.49 -42.61 36.22
CA GLY A 35 8.95 -42.53 36.08
C GLY A 35 9.40 -41.64 34.92
N PRO A 36 10.66 -41.14 34.94
CA PRO A 36 11.10 -40.11 34.02
C PRO A 36 11.28 -40.64 32.59
N SER A 37 10.51 -40.06 31.66
CA SER A 37 10.71 -40.19 30.23
C SER A 37 12.03 -39.50 29.83
N LYS A 38 12.96 -40.27 29.25
CA LYS A 38 14.21 -39.75 28.65
C LYS A 38 13.85 -38.86 27.44
N ARG A 39 13.77 -37.55 27.66
CA ARG A 39 13.77 -36.54 26.60
C ARG A 39 15.17 -35.95 26.45
N MET A 40 15.58 -35.82 25.19
CA MET A 40 16.88 -35.35 24.73
C MET A 40 17.33 -34.08 25.45
N ALA A 41 18.40 -34.18 26.22
CA ALA A 41 19.17 -33.07 26.72
C ALA A 41 20.08 -32.55 25.59
N ASN A 42 19.60 -31.55 24.84
CA ASN A 42 20.48 -30.68 24.06
C ASN A 42 20.64 -29.37 24.82
N SER A 43 21.80 -29.26 25.50
CA SER A 43 22.53 -28.03 25.82
C SER A 43 21.73 -26.74 25.99
N VAL A 44 21.19 -26.53 27.19
CA VAL A 44 21.07 -25.18 27.77
C VAL A 44 21.86 -25.21 29.07
N GLN A 45 23.17 -24.98 28.98
CA GLN A 45 23.95 -24.51 30.12
C GLN A 45 23.71 -23.00 30.21
N GLY A 46 22.64 -22.62 30.90
CA GLY A 46 22.45 -21.28 31.43
C GLY A 46 22.21 -21.45 32.91
N ASP A 47 23.09 -20.92 33.76
CA ASP A 47 22.85 -20.85 35.20
C ASP A 47 21.45 -20.28 35.43
N GLY A 48 20.60 -21.00 36.17
CA GLY A 48 19.21 -20.60 36.46
C GLY A 48 19.08 -19.38 37.37
N ALA A 49 20.08 -18.49 37.39
CA ALA A 49 20.09 -17.24 38.12
C ALA A 49 19.37 -16.16 37.31
N LEU A 50 18.49 -15.40 38.00
CA LEU A 50 17.87 -14.21 37.41
C LEU A 50 18.94 -13.17 37.03
N PRO A 51 18.72 -12.38 35.97
CA PRO A 51 19.67 -11.36 35.53
C PRO A 51 19.94 -10.31 36.62
N SER A 52 21.16 -9.76 36.65
CA SER A 52 21.57 -8.80 37.67
C SER A 52 20.78 -7.49 37.60
N ALA A 53 20.67 -6.78 38.73
CA ALA A 53 20.03 -5.47 38.78
C ALA A 53 20.69 -4.46 37.82
N GLU A 54 22.01 -4.56 37.62
CA GLU A 54 22.76 -3.74 36.67
C GLU A 54 22.36 -4.03 35.22
N LEU A 55 22.21 -5.31 34.86
CA LEU A 55 21.79 -5.69 33.52
C LEU A 55 20.35 -5.22 33.23
N TRP A 56 19.46 -5.31 34.21
CA TRP A 56 18.10 -4.76 34.12
C TRP A 56 18.08 -3.23 33.98
N ALA A 57 18.94 -2.52 34.71
CA ALA A 57 19.06 -1.07 34.56
C ALA A 57 19.57 -0.69 33.16
N SER A 58 20.54 -1.45 32.63
CA SER A 58 21.04 -1.29 31.25
C SER A 58 19.95 -1.54 30.21
N HIS A 59 19.14 -2.59 30.37
CA HIS A 59 17.99 -2.86 29.51
C HIS A 59 16.99 -1.68 29.51
N ASN A 60 16.64 -1.15 30.68
CA ASN A 60 15.70 -0.02 30.77
C ASN A 60 16.25 1.24 30.12
N LYS A 61 17.57 1.43 30.17
CA LYS A 61 18.23 2.51 29.43
C LYS A 61 18.14 2.27 27.92
N MET A 62 18.48 1.07 27.46
CA MET A 62 18.46 0.67 26.04
C MET A 62 17.11 0.97 25.36
N VAL A 63 15.98 0.64 25.99
CA VAL A 63 14.65 0.87 25.40
C VAL A 63 14.23 2.35 25.32
N MET A 64 14.96 3.24 25.98
CA MET A 64 14.70 4.68 26.01
C MET A 64 15.76 5.49 25.24
N GLU A 65 16.84 4.85 24.78
CA GLU A 65 17.93 5.53 24.09
C GLU A 65 17.50 6.03 22.71
N PRO A 66 17.89 7.25 22.30
CA PRO A 66 17.64 7.75 20.95
C PRO A 66 18.36 6.91 19.89
N LEU A 67 17.80 6.88 18.68
CA LEU A 67 18.30 6.05 17.58
C LEU A 67 19.79 6.30 17.24
N ASP A 68 20.26 7.55 17.31
CA ASP A 68 21.67 7.87 16.99
C ASP A 68 22.68 7.23 17.95
N SER A 69 22.27 7.00 19.18
CA SER A 69 23.08 6.41 20.23
C SER A 69 22.85 4.90 20.33
N ASN A 70 21.62 4.45 20.10
CA ASN A 70 21.22 3.04 20.20
C ASN A 70 21.65 2.22 18.97
N ASP A 71 21.48 2.78 17.76
CA ASP A 71 21.86 2.16 16.49
C ASP A 71 22.43 3.23 15.52
N PRO A 72 23.72 3.60 15.67
CA PRO A 72 24.37 4.60 14.83
C PRO A 72 24.48 4.17 13.36
N GLU A 73 24.44 2.87 13.05
CA GLU A 73 24.51 2.36 11.69
C GLU A 73 23.21 2.67 10.93
N VAL A 74 22.07 2.30 11.51
CA VAL A 74 20.74 2.62 10.94
C VAL A 74 20.55 4.14 10.87
N TYR A 75 20.96 4.89 11.90
CA TYR A 75 20.91 6.35 11.88
C TYR A 75 21.69 6.94 10.70
N SER A 76 22.89 6.43 10.43
CA SER A 76 23.73 6.86 9.29
C SER A 76 23.07 6.57 7.94
N ILE A 77 22.46 5.39 7.78
CA ILE A 77 21.72 5.03 6.56
C ILE A 77 20.56 6.00 6.31
N ILE A 78 19.77 6.30 7.35
CA ILE A 78 18.64 7.26 7.25
C ILE A 78 19.14 8.66 6.87
N LYS A 79 20.28 9.10 7.41
CA LYS A 79 20.89 10.39 7.04
C LYS A 79 21.32 10.43 5.58
N LYS A 80 21.93 9.35 5.08
CA LYS A 80 22.32 9.23 3.67
C LYS A 80 21.11 9.27 2.74
N GLU A 81 20.04 8.54 3.07
CA GLU A 81 18.79 8.57 2.28
C GLU A 81 18.13 9.95 2.31
N LYS A 82 18.10 10.62 3.46
CA LYS A 82 17.60 12.00 3.56
C LYS A 82 18.39 12.96 2.65
N GLN A 83 19.70 12.78 2.55
CA GLN A 83 20.53 13.59 1.67
C GLN A 83 20.25 13.28 0.19
N ARG A 84 20.08 12.00 -0.16
CA ARG A 84 19.68 11.57 -1.51
C ARG A 84 18.38 12.25 -1.96
N GLN A 85 17.33 12.17 -1.14
CA GLN A 85 16.03 12.81 -1.41
C GLN A 85 16.13 14.34 -1.54
N ARG A 86 17.01 14.98 -0.75
CA ARG A 86 17.20 16.43 -0.79
C ARG A 86 17.87 16.88 -2.08
N LEU A 87 18.83 16.12 -2.60
CA LEU A 87 19.63 16.51 -3.76
C LEU A 87 19.07 15.99 -5.10
N GLY A 88 18.26 14.93 -5.08
CA GLY A 88 17.67 14.33 -6.28
C GLY A 88 16.44 15.04 -6.83
N LEU A 89 16.19 14.84 -8.13
CA LEU A 89 14.94 15.15 -8.82
C LEU A 89 14.04 13.91 -8.83
N GLU A 90 13.08 13.86 -7.90
CA GLU A 90 12.15 12.73 -7.76
C GLU A 90 10.98 12.83 -8.75
N LEU A 91 11.02 12.03 -9.81
CA LEU A 91 9.99 11.96 -10.84
C LEU A 91 9.29 10.60 -10.89
N ILE A 92 9.51 9.71 -9.92
CA ILE A 92 8.73 8.47 -9.82
C ILE A 92 7.28 8.83 -9.46
N ALA A 93 6.34 8.52 -10.35
CA ALA A 93 4.95 8.97 -10.25
C ALA A 93 4.21 8.49 -8.99
N SER A 94 4.65 7.38 -8.41
CA SER A 94 4.07 6.79 -7.19
C SER A 94 4.71 7.29 -5.89
N GLU A 95 5.75 8.12 -5.95
CA GLU A 95 6.43 8.65 -4.77
C GLU A 95 5.94 10.03 -4.37
N ASN A 96 6.09 10.34 -3.07
CA ASN A 96 5.85 11.66 -2.51
C ASN A 96 6.52 11.80 -1.14
N PHE A 97 6.52 13.01 -0.58
CA PHE A 97 7.03 13.31 0.75
C PHE A 97 5.88 13.47 1.75
N ALA A 98 5.82 12.57 2.73
CA ALA A 98 4.84 12.66 3.81
C ALA A 98 5.11 13.89 4.70
N SER A 99 4.04 14.49 5.25
CA SER A 99 4.19 15.59 6.18
C SER A 99 4.78 15.12 7.51
N ARG A 100 5.50 16.02 8.19
CA ARG A 100 6.09 15.73 9.51
C ARG A 100 5.07 15.18 10.51
N ALA A 101 3.86 15.75 10.52
CA ALA A 101 2.78 15.32 11.43
C ALA A 101 2.34 13.87 11.17
N VAL A 102 2.37 13.39 9.92
CA VAL A 102 2.07 11.99 9.59
C VAL A 102 3.19 11.08 10.12
N LEU A 103 4.45 11.47 9.93
CA LEU A 103 5.61 10.70 10.40
C LEU A 103 5.67 10.63 11.94
N GLU A 104 5.31 11.72 12.63
CA GLU A 104 5.20 11.74 14.10
C GLU A 104 4.12 10.78 14.62
N ALA A 105 3.00 10.63 13.91
CA ALA A 105 1.95 9.68 14.26
C ALA A 105 2.40 8.22 14.09
N LEU A 106 3.20 7.92 13.05
CA LEU A 106 3.77 6.58 12.81
C LEU A 106 4.71 6.14 13.93
N GLY A 107 5.50 7.06 14.49
CA GLY A 107 6.42 6.80 15.61
C GLY A 107 5.78 6.87 17.01
N SER A 108 4.45 6.89 17.11
CA SER A 108 3.75 7.06 18.39
C SER A 108 3.53 5.75 19.15
N CYS A 109 3.08 5.86 20.42
CA CYS A 109 2.74 4.71 21.26
C CYS A 109 1.58 3.86 20.72
N MET A 110 0.86 4.32 19.69
CA MET A 110 -0.17 3.52 19.00
C MET A 110 0.41 2.24 18.39
N ASN A 111 1.73 2.16 18.18
CA ASN A 111 2.41 0.94 17.74
C ASN A 111 2.29 -0.22 18.75
N ASN A 112 2.08 0.08 20.03
CA ASN A 112 2.14 -0.92 21.10
C ASN A 112 0.83 -1.68 21.28
N LYS A 113 -0.30 -1.15 20.79
CA LYS A 113 -1.62 -1.66 21.13
C LYS A 113 -2.12 -2.67 20.10
N TYR A 114 -2.38 -3.90 20.57
CA TYR A 114 -3.08 -4.93 19.82
C TYR A 114 -4.61 -4.76 19.95
N SER A 115 -5.36 -4.78 18.85
CA SER A 115 -6.79 -4.44 18.83
C SER A 115 -7.58 -5.15 17.74
N GLU A 116 -7.47 -6.48 17.66
CA GLU A 116 -8.26 -7.30 16.74
C GLU A 116 -9.77 -7.10 16.88
N GLY A 117 -10.47 -7.20 15.75
CA GLY A 117 -11.87 -6.84 15.59
C GLY A 117 -12.05 -5.40 15.13
N TYR A 118 -13.26 -4.87 15.34
CA TYR A 118 -13.65 -3.52 14.90
C TYR A 118 -14.15 -2.68 16.09
N PRO A 119 -14.21 -1.33 15.97
CA PRO A 119 -14.64 -0.48 17.06
C PRO A 119 -15.99 -0.90 17.67
N GLY A 120 -16.03 -1.12 18.99
CA GLY A 120 -17.20 -1.62 19.72
C GLY A 120 -17.38 -3.15 19.74
N GLN A 121 -16.61 -3.91 18.95
CA GLN A 121 -16.59 -5.37 18.94
C GLN A 121 -15.15 -5.88 18.82
N ARG A 122 -14.36 -5.61 19.87
CA ARG A 122 -12.94 -6.02 19.96
C ARG A 122 -12.80 -7.34 20.71
N TYR A 123 -11.76 -8.10 20.36
CA TYR A 123 -11.41 -9.36 21.04
C TYR A 123 -10.67 -9.12 22.36
N TYR A 124 -10.04 -7.96 22.51
CA TYR A 124 -9.22 -7.60 23.67
C TYR A 124 -9.72 -6.30 24.31
N GLY A 125 -9.53 -6.18 25.62
CA GLY A 125 -9.86 -4.96 26.38
C GLY A 125 -8.84 -3.83 26.22
N GLY A 126 -9.19 -2.64 26.74
CA GLY A 126 -8.32 -1.46 26.75
C GLY A 126 -8.15 -0.81 25.37
N THR A 127 -9.21 -0.77 24.57
CA THR A 127 -9.22 -0.22 23.20
C THR A 127 -9.98 1.11 23.09
N GLU A 128 -10.33 1.75 24.21
CA GLU A 128 -11.12 3.00 24.23
C GLU A 128 -10.59 4.06 23.25
N PHE A 129 -9.32 4.42 23.36
CA PHE A 129 -8.69 5.42 22.48
C PHE A 129 -8.36 4.90 21.07
N VAL A 130 -8.16 3.60 20.92
CA VAL A 130 -7.96 2.98 19.59
C VAL A 130 -9.27 3.02 18.79
N ASP A 131 -10.39 2.75 19.45
CA ASP A 131 -11.72 2.85 18.86
C ASP A 131 -12.07 4.30 18.51
N GLU A 132 -11.71 5.26 19.36
CA GLU A 132 -11.84 6.70 19.03
C GLU A 132 -11.05 7.04 17.77
N LEU A 133 -9.79 6.61 17.69
CA LEU A 133 -8.90 6.85 16.55
C LEU A 133 -9.44 6.24 15.26
N GLU A 134 -9.84 4.97 15.28
CA GLU A 134 -10.30 4.26 14.09
C GLU A 134 -11.62 4.86 13.58
N ARG A 135 -12.57 5.18 14.47
CA ARG A 135 -13.82 5.88 14.09
C ARG A 135 -13.53 7.27 13.51
N LEU A 136 -12.58 8.01 14.09
CA LEU A 136 -12.17 9.31 13.57
C LEU A 136 -11.57 9.18 12.17
N CYS A 137 -10.72 8.17 11.94
CA CYS A 137 -10.12 7.89 10.64
C CYS A 137 -11.19 7.55 9.60
N GLN A 138 -12.10 6.64 9.91
CA GLN A 138 -13.24 6.28 9.05
C GLN A 138 -14.11 7.50 8.70
N LYS A 139 -14.46 8.31 9.71
CA LYS A 139 -15.22 9.55 9.51
C LYS A 139 -14.50 10.51 8.56
N ARG A 140 -13.21 10.75 8.78
CA ARG A 140 -12.40 11.65 7.93
C ARG A 140 -12.26 11.12 6.51
N ALA A 141 -12.20 9.80 6.32
CA ALA A 141 -12.14 9.20 4.99
C ALA A 141 -13.42 9.50 4.21
N LEU A 142 -14.59 9.22 4.80
CA LEU A 142 -15.88 9.55 4.16
C LEU A 142 -16.02 11.05 3.87
N GLN A 143 -15.60 11.91 4.81
CA GLN A 143 -15.62 13.37 4.62
C GLN A 143 -14.70 13.84 3.49
N ALA A 144 -13.47 13.33 3.41
CA ALA A 144 -12.50 13.73 2.39
C ALA A 144 -13.00 13.44 0.96
N TYR A 145 -13.73 12.33 0.80
CA TYR A 145 -14.35 11.95 -0.48
C TYR A 145 -15.78 12.47 -0.66
N ARG A 146 -16.31 13.26 0.30
CA ARG A 146 -17.67 13.82 0.29
C ARG A 146 -18.75 12.74 0.14
N LEU A 147 -18.57 11.63 0.85
CA LEU A 147 -19.46 10.48 0.81
C LEU A 147 -20.49 10.56 1.94
N ASP A 148 -21.74 10.26 1.59
CA ASP A 148 -22.83 10.11 2.55
C ASP A 148 -22.62 8.81 3.36
N PRO A 149 -22.44 8.88 4.70
CA PRO A 149 -22.21 7.70 5.53
C PRO A 149 -23.40 6.73 5.57
N GLN A 150 -24.60 7.14 5.13
CA GLN A 150 -25.73 6.21 4.98
C GLN A 150 -25.59 5.33 3.73
N LYS A 151 -24.78 5.76 2.76
CA LYS A 151 -24.57 5.09 1.47
C LYS A 151 -23.17 4.51 1.30
N TRP A 152 -22.24 4.81 2.19
CA TRP A 152 -20.85 4.41 2.04
C TRP A 152 -20.25 4.02 3.38
N GLY A 153 -19.60 2.86 3.37
CA GLY A 153 -18.72 2.40 4.45
C GLY A 153 -17.25 2.49 4.04
N VAL A 154 -16.36 2.39 5.01
CA VAL A 154 -14.91 2.34 4.76
C VAL A 154 -14.22 1.41 5.75
N ASN A 155 -13.29 0.60 5.26
CA ASN A 155 -12.38 -0.18 6.08
C ASN A 155 -10.98 0.43 5.97
N VAL A 156 -10.40 0.80 7.11
CA VAL A 156 -9.10 1.49 7.20
C VAL A 156 -7.97 0.59 7.71
N GLN A 157 -8.22 -0.72 7.82
CA GLN A 157 -7.26 -1.69 8.37
C GLN A 157 -6.36 -2.42 7.34
N PRO A 158 -6.63 -2.47 6.01
CA PRO A 158 -5.71 -3.12 5.08
C PRO A 158 -4.29 -2.54 5.15
N TYR A 159 -3.28 -3.40 5.26
CA TYR A 159 -1.91 -2.96 5.51
C TYR A 159 -1.27 -2.19 4.34
N SER A 160 -1.75 -2.42 3.12
CA SER A 160 -1.30 -1.73 1.91
C SER A 160 -2.32 -1.93 0.78
N GLY A 161 -2.05 -1.36 -0.40
CA GLY A 161 -2.92 -1.46 -1.58
C GLY A 161 -3.10 -2.89 -2.09
N SER A 162 -2.02 -3.68 -2.16
CA SER A 162 -2.11 -5.07 -2.64
C SER A 162 -2.97 -5.97 -1.76
N PRO A 163 -2.80 -5.98 -0.41
CA PRO A 163 -3.72 -6.67 0.49
C PRO A 163 -5.15 -6.14 0.43
N ALA A 164 -5.36 -4.83 0.24
CA ALA A 164 -6.71 -4.27 0.12
C ALA A 164 -7.46 -4.84 -1.09
N ASN A 165 -6.84 -4.83 -2.27
CA ASN A 165 -7.41 -5.43 -3.47
C ASN A 165 -7.68 -6.91 -3.29
N PHE A 166 -6.73 -7.66 -2.71
CA PHE A 166 -6.89 -9.08 -2.48
C PHE A 166 -8.05 -9.39 -1.52
N ALA A 167 -8.21 -8.60 -0.45
CA ALA A 167 -9.34 -8.74 0.48
C ALA A 167 -10.70 -8.53 -0.20
N VAL A 168 -10.80 -7.57 -1.12
CA VAL A 168 -12.02 -7.36 -1.90
C VAL A 168 -12.32 -8.57 -2.80
N TYR A 169 -11.31 -9.12 -3.48
CA TYR A 169 -11.50 -10.32 -4.30
C TYR A 169 -11.90 -11.54 -3.46
N THR A 170 -11.24 -11.74 -2.32
CA THR A 170 -11.61 -12.81 -1.38
C THR A 170 -13.05 -12.65 -0.89
N ALA A 171 -13.49 -11.42 -0.61
CA ALA A 171 -14.84 -11.13 -0.14
C ALA A 171 -15.93 -11.34 -1.20
N LEU A 172 -15.65 -11.00 -2.47
CA LEU A 172 -16.70 -10.82 -3.48
C LEU A 172 -16.62 -11.78 -4.66
N VAL A 173 -15.43 -12.30 -4.97
CA VAL A 173 -15.18 -13.10 -6.18
C VAL A 173 -15.10 -14.58 -5.87
N GLU A 174 -14.61 -14.94 -4.67
CA GLU A 174 -14.33 -16.31 -4.22
C GLU A 174 -13.26 -17.03 -5.07
N PRO A 175 -12.64 -18.12 -4.57
CA PRO A 175 -11.60 -18.84 -5.30
C PRO A 175 -12.05 -19.28 -6.70
N HIS A 176 -11.18 -19.08 -7.70
CA HIS A 176 -11.43 -19.34 -9.13
C HIS A 176 -12.55 -18.50 -9.77
N GLY A 177 -13.11 -17.52 -9.06
CA GLY A 177 -13.97 -16.53 -9.68
C GLY A 177 -13.22 -15.67 -10.69
N ARG A 178 -13.94 -15.06 -11.63
CA ARG A 178 -13.35 -14.36 -12.77
C ARG A 178 -13.14 -12.88 -12.48
N ILE A 179 -11.98 -12.36 -12.88
CA ILE A 179 -11.60 -10.94 -12.74
C ILE A 179 -11.13 -10.42 -14.10
N MET A 180 -11.55 -9.21 -14.46
CA MET A 180 -10.97 -8.48 -15.59
C MET A 180 -10.30 -7.20 -15.09
N GLY A 181 -9.05 -6.99 -15.51
CA GLY A 181 -8.24 -5.83 -15.16
C GLY A 181 -7.45 -5.33 -16.36
N LEU A 182 -6.96 -4.09 -16.33
CA LEU A 182 -6.11 -3.56 -17.39
C LEU A 182 -4.80 -4.37 -17.44
N ASP A 183 -4.35 -4.75 -18.64
CA ASP A 183 -3.11 -5.50 -18.83
C ASP A 183 -1.91 -4.75 -18.23
N LEU A 184 -0.98 -5.48 -17.62
CA LEU A 184 0.18 -4.86 -16.94
C LEU A 184 1.03 -4.02 -17.91
N PRO A 185 1.34 -4.49 -19.14
CA PRO A 185 2.10 -3.69 -20.09
C PRO A 185 1.37 -2.43 -20.59
N ASP A 186 0.04 -2.39 -20.44
CA ASP A 186 -0.83 -1.31 -20.92
C ASP A 186 -1.12 -0.27 -19.83
N GLY A 187 -0.41 -0.34 -18.70
CA GLY A 187 -0.57 0.58 -17.56
C GLY A 187 -1.38 0.01 -16.40
N GLY A 188 -1.70 -1.29 -16.42
CA GLY A 188 -2.31 -1.98 -15.29
C GLY A 188 -1.39 -2.09 -14.08
N HIS A 189 -1.90 -2.71 -13.01
CA HIS A 189 -1.14 -3.01 -11.79
C HIS A 189 -1.13 -4.51 -11.53
N LEU A 190 -0.05 -5.03 -10.93
CA LEU A 190 0.14 -6.46 -10.66
C LEU A 190 -1.07 -7.09 -9.94
N THR A 191 -1.73 -6.34 -9.06
CA THR A 191 -2.87 -6.83 -8.27
C THR A 191 -4.15 -7.03 -9.06
N HIS A 192 -4.23 -6.56 -10.31
CA HIS A 192 -5.43 -6.75 -11.14
C HIS A 192 -5.40 -8.06 -11.93
N GLY A 193 -4.35 -8.86 -11.72
CA GLY A 193 -4.09 -10.10 -12.43
C GLY A 193 -2.94 -9.91 -13.41
N PHE A 194 -1.90 -10.74 -13.26
CA PHE A 194 -0.80 -10.79 -14.21
C PHE A 194 -0.28 -12.22 -14.33
N MET A 195 -0.26 -12.71 -15.56
CA MET A 195 0.24 -14.02 -15.93
C MET A 195 0.86 -13.96 -17.31
N THR A 196 1.88 -14.76 -17.54
CA THR A 196 2.45 -15.03 -18.87
C THR A 196 1.88 -16.35 -19.39
N ASP A 197 2.13 -16.67 -20.65
CA ASP A 197 1.72 -17.95 -21.27
C ASP A 197 2.18 -19.18 -20.49
N LYS A 198 3.25 -19.05 -19.71
CA LYS A 198 3.88 -20.16 -18.97
C LYS A 198 3.65 -20.09 -17.47
N LYS A 199 3.31 -18.94 -16.90
CA LYS A 199 3.32 -18.76 -15.44
C LYS A 199 2.34 -17.69 -14.96
N LYS A 200 1.53 -18.03 -13.97
CA LYS A 200 0.78 -17.07 -13.14
C LYS A 200 1.76 -16.35 -12.21
N ILE A 201 1.86 -15.02 -12.33
CA ILE A 201 2.85 -14.21 -11.60
C ILE A 201 2.23 -13.57 -10.36
N SER A 202 1.09 -12.90 -10.53
CA SER A 202 0.36 -12.27 -9.44
C SER A 202 -0.42 -13.29 -8.63
N ALA A 203 -0.48 -13.12 -7.31
CA ALA A 203 -1.36 -13.90 -6.44
C ALA A 203 -2.83 -13.83 -6.91
N THR A 204 -3.26 -12.69 -7.46
CA THR A 204 -4.60 -12.56 -8.05
C THR A 204 -4.84 -13.60 -9.14
N SER A 205 -3.89 -13.80 -10.06
CA SER A 205 -4.02 -14.81 -11.11
C SER A 205 -3.86 -16.24 -10.62
N VAL A 206 -3.22 -16.46 -9.46
CA VAL A 206 -3.08 -17.78 -8.83
C VAL A 206 -4.40 -18.22 -8.21
N PHE A 207 -5.03 -17.35 -7.41
CA PHE A 207 -6.24 -17.69 -6.64
C PHE A 207 -7.55 -17.40 -7.38
N PHE A 208 -7.53 -16.52 -8.39
CA PHE A 208 -8.67 -16.15 -9.23
C PHE A 208 -8.34 -16.36 -10.70
N GLU A 209 -9.37 -16.43 -11.56
CA GLU A 209 -9.19 -16.53 -13.00
C GLU A 209 -9.23 -15.13 -13.64
N SER A 210 -8.04 -14.55 -13.83
CA SER A 210 -7.89 -13.20 -14.40
C SER A 210 -7.77 -13.21 -15.92
N MET A 211 -8.46 -12.29 -16.60
CA MET A 211 -8.30 -12.03 -18.04
C MET A 211 -8.12 -10.53 -18.30
N PRO A 212 -7.01 -10.09 -18.92
CA PRO A 212 -6.75 -8.68 -19.11
C PRO A 212 -7.62 -8.07 -20.22
N TYR A 213 -7.94 -6.78 -20.11
CA TYR A 213 -8.32 -5.94 -21.25
C TYR A 213 -7.16 -5.01 -21.61
N LYS A 214 -7.10 -4.58 -22.87
CA LYS A 214 -5.96 -3.84 -23.44
C LYS A 214 -6.37 -2.45 -23.90
N VAL A 215 -5.39 -1.54 -24.02
CA VAL A 215 -5.61 -0.24 -24.64
C VAL A 215 -5.53 -0.34 -26.15
N GLU A 216 -6.44 0.31 -26.86
CA GLU A 216 -6.21 0.64 -28.26
C GLU A 216 -5.10 1.70 -28.36
N SER A 217 -4.36 1.73 -29.47
CA SER A 217 -3.16 2.55 -29.67
C SER A 217 -3.37 4.08 -29.61
N CYS A 218 -4.52 4.57 -29.14
CA CYS A 218 -4.87 6.00 -29.06
C CYS A 218 -5.62 6.42 -27.78
N SER A 219 -5.91 5.53 -26.82
CA SER A 219 -6.60 5.96 -25.58
C SER A 219 -6.28 5.08 -24.38
N SER A 220 -5.79 5.67 -23.31
CA SER A 220 -5.61 5.02 -22.01
C SER A 220 -6.71 5.43 -21.04
N GLN A 221 -7.39 4.45 -20.42
CA GLN A 221 -8.22 4.66 -19.23
C GLN A 221 -7.61 3.86 -18.08
N SER A 222 -7.51 4.48 -16.91
CA SER A 222 -7.11 3.84 -15.66
C SER A 222 -8.16 4.19 -14.61
N HIS A 223 -8.79 3.19 -14.00
CA HIS A 223 -9.74 3.38 -12.91
C HIS A 223 -9.32 2.50 -11.74
N ASP A 224 -8.72 3.09 -10.70
CA ASP A 224 -8.44 2.40 -9.45
C ASP A 224 -8.91 3.24 -8.27
N VAL A 225 -10.18 3.10 -7.90
CA VAL A 225 -10.67 3.42 -6.56
C VAL A 225 -11.71 2.38 -6.18
N VAL A 226 -11.47 1.62 -5.12
CA VAL A 226 -12.51 0.79 -4.49
C VAL A 226 -13.26 1.66 -3.50
N ILE A 227 -14.47 2.09 -3.86
CA ILE A 227 -15.41 2.73 -2.94
C ILE A 227 -16.55 1.73 -2.70
N ILE A 228 -16.97 1.53 -1.45
CA ILE A 228 -17.97 0.51 -1.06
C ILE A 228 -19.38 1.11 -1.01
N HIS A 229 -20.19 0.89 -2.05
CA HIS A 229 -21.57 1.38 -2.07
C HIS A 229 -22.47 0.53 -1.16
N VAL A 230 -23.07 1.17 -0.16
CA VAL A 230 -24.08 0.63 0.75
C VAL A 230 -25.44 1.15 0.29
N GLY A 231 -26.43 0.26 0.13
CA GLY A 231 -27.77 0.65 -0.35
C GLY A 231 -28.54 -0.49 -1.02
N THR A 232 -29.58 -0.16 -1.78
CA THR A 232 -30.48 -1.13 -2.42
C THR A 232 -29.86 -1.66 -3.72
N ARG A 233 -29.55 -2.95 -3.76
CA ARG A 233 -29.04 -3.70 -4.92
C ARG A 233 -30.13 -3.92 -5.97
N SER A 234 -31.34 -4.23 -5.53
CA SER A 234 -32.48 -4.43 -6.41
C SER A 234 -33.79 -4.26 -5.65
N VAL A 235 -34.82 -3.78 -6.34
CA VAL A 235 -36.19 -3.75 -5.83
C VAL A 235 -36.98 -4.80 -6.59
N ASP A 236 -37.63 -5.72 -5.87
CA ASP A 236 -38.55 -6.67 -6.48
C ASP A 236 -39.71 -5.89 -7.14
N PRO A 237 -39.89 -5.98 -8.47
CA PRO A 237 -40.90 -5.21 -9.19
C PRO A 237 -42.34 -5.54 -8.80
N LYS A 238 -42.58 -6.72 -8.21
CA LYS A 238 -43.92 -7.21 -7.83
C LYS A 238 -44.26 -6.91 -6.37
N THR A 239 -43.26 -6.97 -5.50
CA THR A 239 -43.47 -6.83 -4.04
C THR A 239 -42.97 -5.51 -3.47
N GLY A 240 -42.22 -4.73 -4.26
CA GLY A 240 -41.55 -3.52 -3.79
C GLY A 240 -40.44 -3.80 -2.76
N LYS A 241 -40.10 -5.07 -2.52
CA LYS A 241 -39.14 -5.46 -1.49
C LYS A 241 -37.72 -5.15 -1.95
N GLU A 242 -37.04 -4.35 -1.16
CA GLU A 242 -35.64 -4.00 -1.38
C GLU A 242 -34.70 -5.12 -0.94
N THR A 243 -33.71 -5.42 -1.78
CA THR A 243 -32.56 -6.27 -1.44
C THR A 243 -31.34 -5.37 -1.30
N LEU A 244 -30.71 -5.34 -0.13
CA LEU A 244 -29.56 -4.47 0.15
C LEU A 244 -28.24 -5.09 -0.32
N TYR A 245 -27.23 -4.26 -0.55
CA TYR A 245 -25.84 -4.67 -0.72
C TYR A 245 -25.29 -5.28 0.57
N ASN A 246 -24.67 -6.46 0.48
CA ASN A 246 -23.98 -7.12 1.60
C ASN A 246 -22.46 -6.90 1.59
N LEU A 247 -21.99 -5.81 0.95
CA LEU A 247 -20.56 -5.59 0.70
C LEU A 247 -19.79 -5.32 2.00
N GLU A 248 -20.33 -4.51 2.89
CA GLU A 248 -19.67 -4.13 4.14
C GLU A 248 -19.31 -5.35 5.00
N SER A 249 -20.27 -6.25 5.22
CA SER A 249 -20.04 -7.45 6.03
C SER A 249 -19.00 -8.37 5.40
N LEU A 250 -19.10 -8.61 4.08
CA LEU A 250 -18.19 -9.51 3.37
C LEU A 250 -16.75 -8.97 3.36
N ILE A 251 -16.58 -7.69 3.05
CA ILE A 251 -15.26 -7.05 3.00
C ILE A 251 -14.65 -6.98 4.39
N ASN A 252 -15.42 -6.57 5.42
CA ASN A 252 -14.90 -6.51 6.78
C ASN A 252 -14.45 -7.89 7.28
N GLN A 253 -15.22 -8.95 6.99
CA GLN A 253 -14.86 -10.32 7.38
C GLN A 253 -13.65 -10.86 6.60
N ALA A 254 -13.50 -10.51 5.32
CA ALA A 254 -12.33 -10.88 4.54
C ALA A 254 -11.05 -10.20 5.04
N VAL A 255 -11.12 -8.92 5.42
CA VAL A 255 -9.99 -8.23 6.06
C VAL A 255 -9.65 -8.89 7.39
N PHE A 256 -10.62 -9.05 8.29
CA PHE A 256 -10.46 -9.72 9.57
C PHE A 256 -11.74 -10.48 9.94
N PRO A 257 -11.67 -11.77 10.31
CA PRO A 257 -10.46 -12.57 10.57
C PRO A 257 -9.89 -13.28 9.34
N GLY A 258 -10.36 -12.96 8.13
CA GLY A 258 -10.03 -13.72 6.92
C GLY A 258 -8.55 -13.69 6.53
N LEU A 259 -7.95 -12.50 6.43
CA LEU A 259 -6.62 -12.32 5.84
C LEU A 259 -5.59 -11.66 6.76
N GLN A 260 -6.04 -10.84 7.73
CA GLN A 260 -5.17 -10.11 8.65
C GLN A 260 -5.49 -10.44 10.12
N GLY A 261 -4.55 -10.12 11.01
CA GLY A 261 -4.70 -10.16 12.47
C GLY A 261 -4.91 -8.76 13.06
N GLY A 262 -4.08 -8.36 14.04
CA GLY A 262 -4.18 -7.05 14.69
C GLY A 262 -3.88 -5.86 13.77
N PRO A 263 -4.72 -4.81 13.73
CA PRO A 263 -4.51 -3.65 12.86
C PRO A 263 -3.31 -2.79 13.29
N HIS A 264 -2.69 -2.10 12.33
CA HIS A 264 -1.57 -1.18 12.58
C HIS A 264 -2.07 0.20 13.00
N ASN A 265 -2.39 0.36 14.29
CA ASN A 265 -3.03 1.57 14.83
C ASN A 265 -2.21 2.87 14.60
N HIS A 266 -0.88 2.81 14.67
CA HIS A 266 0.00 3.93 14.35
C HIS A 266 -0.11 4.37 12.88
N ALA A 267 -0.28 3.43 11.94
CA ALA A 267 -0.55 3.73 10.54
C ALA A 267 -1.94 4.34 10.34
N ILE A 268 -2.97 3.82 11.03
CA ILE A 268 -4.32 4.41 11.04
C ILE A 268 -4.28 5.86 11.55
N ALA A 269 -3.46 6.15 12.57
CA ALA A 269 -3.23 7.52 13.03
C ALA A 269 -2.62 8.42 11.97
N GLY A 270 -1.57 7.95 11.28
CA GLY A 270 -0.97 8.65 10.15
C GLY A 270 -1.98 8.94 9.03
N ILE A 271 -2.81 7.96 8.68
CA ILE A 271 -3.89 8.12 7.69
C ILE A 271 -4.90 9.17 8.15
N ALA A 272 -5.34 9.13 9.42
CA ALA A 272 -6.27 10.13 9.94
C ALA A 272 -5.72 11.56 9.88
N VAL A 273 -4.41 11.74 10.12
CA VAL A 273 -3.72 13.03 9.96
C VAL A 273 -3.69 13.46 8.49
N ALA A 274 -3.30 12.56 7.59
CA ALA A 274 -3.25 12.83 6.15
C ALA A 274 -4.63 13.19 5.57
N LEU A 275 -5.69 12.47 5.96
CA LEU A 275 -7.07 12.76 5.54
C LEU A 275 -7.54 14.14 5.99
N ARG A 276 -7.15 14.58 7.20
CA ARG A 276 -7.44 15.95 7.66
C ARG A 276 -6.73 16.98 6.79
N GLN A 277 -5.46 16.76 6.46
CA GLN A 277 -4.70 17.65 5.58
C GLN A 277 -5.30 17.69 4.17
N ALA A 278 -5.78 16.56 3.65
CA ALA A 278 -6.38 16.45 2.33
C ALA A 278 -7.65 17.30 2.15
N MET A 279 -8.33 17.64 3.25
CA MET A 279 -9.54 18.47 3.23
C MET A 279 -9.27 19.98 3.30
N THR A 280 -8.00 20.40 3.33
CA THR A 280 -7.63 21.81 3.44
C THR A 280 -7.61 22.52 2.07
N PRO A 281 -7.86 23.85 2.02
CA PRO A 281 -7.72 24.60 0.77
C PRO A 281 -6.29 24.58 0.21
N GLU A 282 -5.27 24.52 1.07
CA GLU A 282 -3.86 24.40 0.68
C GLU A 282 -3.61 23.09 -0.07
N PHE A 283 -4.18 21.97 0.40
CA PHE A 283 -4.05 20.69 -0.30
C PHE A 283 -4.74 20.69 -1.66
N LYS A 284 -5.89 21.35 -1.79
CA LYS A 284 -6.55 21.54 -3.08
C LYS A 284 -5.67 22.35 -4.05
N ALA A 285 -5.07 23.44 -3.58
CA ALA A 285 -4.16 24.25 -4.38
C ALA A 285 -2.91 23.45 -4.80
N TYR A 286 -2.34 22.66 -3.89
CA TYR A 286 -1.25 21.72 -4.18
C TYR A 286 -1.63 20.74 -5.30
N GLN A 287 -2.79 20.07 -5.22
CA GLN A 287 -3.22 19.12 -6.26
C GLN A 287 -3.47 19.80 -7.62
N GLN A 288 -3.96 21.05 -7.63
CA GLN A 288 -4.08 21.83 -8.87
C GLN A 288 -2.70 22.14 -9.48
N GLN A 289 -1.72 22.47 -8.64
CA GLN A 289 -0.35 22.71 -9.07
C GLN A 289 0.31 21.44 -9.62
N VAL A 290 0.05 20.26 -9.04
CA VAL A 290 0.55 18.96 -9.52
C VAL A 290 0.14 18.73 -10.99
N VAL A 291 -1.14 18.92 -11.30
CA VAL A 291 -1.65 18.75 -12.68
C VAL A 291 -1.10 19.82 -13.62
N ALA A 292 -1.04 21.08 -13.17
CA ALA A 292 -0.48 22.17 -13.97
C ALA A 292 1.00 21.94 -14.31
N ASN A 293 1.77 21.44 -13.35
CA ASN A 293 3.17 21.06 -13.53
C ASN A 293 3.32 19.88 -14.50
N CYS A 294 2.43 18.89 -14.44
CA CYS A 294 2.45 17.74 -15.36
C CYS A 294 2.23 18.20 -16.80
N LYS A 295 1.26 19.09 -17.02
CA LYS A 295 1.02 19.71 -18.34
C LYS A 295 2.23 20.50 -18.84
N ALA A 296 2.90 21.26 -17.96
CA ALA A 296 4.10 22.02 -18.33
C ALA A 296 5.27 21.09 -18.70
N LEU A 297 5.51 20.02 -17.93
CA LEU A 297 6.53 19.01 -18.22
C LEU A 297 6.25 18.31 -19.56
N SER A 298 5.02 17.85 -19.76
CA SER A 298 4.57 17.21 -21.00
C SER A 298 4.80 18.11 -22.22
N THR A 299 4.34 19.37 -22.15
CA THR A 299 4.48 20.35 -23.23
C THR A 299 5.95 20.60 -23.54
N ALA A 300 6.79 20.81 -22.53
CA ALA A 300 8.21 21.08 -22.72
C ALA A 300 8.95 19.88 -23.35
N LEU A 301 8.62 18.65 -22.97
CA LEU A 301 9.20 17.45 -23.59
C LEU A 301 8.74 17.28 -25.04
N MET A 302 7.47 17.56 -25.35
CA MET A 302 6.98 17.56 -26.74
C MET A 302 7.63 18.64 -27.59
N GLU A 303 7.88 19.84 -27.04
CA GLU A 303 8.64 20.91 -27.72
C GLU A 303 10.09 20.52 -28.00
N LEU A 304 10.69 19.67 -27.16
CA LEU A 304 11.99 19.04 -27.38
C LEU A 304 11.91 17.82 -28.33
N GLY A 305 10.71 17.53 -28.83
CA GLY A 305 10.35 16.52 -29.82
C GLY A 305 10.16 15.10 -29.28
N TYR A 306 9.97 14.92 -27.98
CA TYR A 306 9.65 13.60 -27.44
C TYR A 306 8.18 13.25 -27.69
N ASP A 307 7.94 11.97 -27.93
CA ASP A 307 6.58 11.45 -28.04
C ASP A 307 6.04 11.13 -26.65
N ILE A 308 4.86 11.66 -26.34
CA ILE A 308 4.13 11.35 -25.11
C ILE A 308 2.95 10.45 -25.50
N VAL A 309 2.82 9.29 -24.86
CA VAL A 309 1.70 8.38 -25.09
C VAL A 309 0.39 9.13 -24.82
N THR A 310 -0.57 9.03 -25.74
CA THR A 310 -1.83 9.81 -25.81
C THR A 310 -1.70 11.31 -26.11
N GLY A 311 -0.49 11.83 -26.35
CA GLY A 311 -0.24 13.22 -26.72
C GLY A 311 -0.29 14.22 -25.56
N GLY A 312 -0.35 13.75 -24.31
CA GLY A 312 -0.41 14.64 -23.15
C GLY A 312 -0.70 13.92 -21.83
N SER A 313 -1.29 14.65 -20.88
CA SER A 313 -1.81 14.10 -19.63
C SER A 313 -2.91 14.97 -19.04
N ASP A 314 -3.92 14.30 -18.48
CA ASP A 314 -4.99 14.92 -17.68
C ASP A 314 -4.77 14.78 -16.17
N ASN A 315 -3.67 14.15 -15.75
CA ASN A 315 -3.40 13.85 -14.35
C ASN A 315 -1.95 14.25 -13.95
N HIS A 316 -1.33 13.49 -13.05
CA HIS A 316 -0.06 13.81 -12.41
C HIS A 316 1.15 13.11 -13.07
N LEU A 317 0.93 12.29 -14.10
CA LEU A 317 2.00 11.55 -14.77
C LEU A 317 1.93 11.63 -16.29
N ILE A 318 3.06 11.38 -16.93
CA ILE A 318 3.19 11.18 -18.37
C ILE A 318 3.97 9.88 -18.63
N LEU A 319 3.71 9.29 -19.78
CA LEU A 319 4.48 8.17 -20.32
C LEU A 319 5.17 8.64 -21.59
N LEU A 320 6.49 8.79 -21.52
CA LEU A 320 7.34 9.24 -22.62
C LEU A 320 7.83 8.01 -23.39
N ASP A 321 7.68 8.02 -24.71
CA ASP A 321 8.14 6.97 -25.62
C ASP A 321 9.49 7.35 -26.25
N LEU A 322 10.50 6.50 -26.06
CA LEU A 322 11.87 6.75 -26.54
C LEU A 322 12.17 6.12 -27.89
N ARG A 323 11.23 5.40 -28.53
CA ARG A 323 11.47 4.71 -29.80
C ARG A 323 11.91 5.65 -30.91
N SER A 324 11.32 6.84 -31.00
CA SER A 324 11.71 7.88 -31.97
C SER A 324 13.12 8.45 -31.72
N ARG A 325 13.73 8.13 -30.58
CA ARG A 325 15.07 8.57 -30.16
C ARG A 325 16.12 7.47 -30.20
N GLY A 326 15.79 6.30 -30.74
CA GLY A 326 16.75 5.21 -30.94
C GLY A 326 17.27 4.58 -29.64
N THR A 327 16.63 4.83 -28.50
CA THR A 327 16.99 4.28 -27.19
C THR A 327 15.78 3.60 -26.54
N ASP A 328 16.00 2.98 -25.38
CA ASP A 328 14.96 2.30 -24.59
C ASP A 328 14.94 2.82 -23.15
N GLY A 329 13.83 2.55 -22.47
CA GLY A 329 13.61 3.02 -21.10
C GLY A 329 14.63 2.49 -20.11
N GLY A 330 15.16 1.28 -20.30
CA GLY A 330 16.14 0.68 -19.39
C GLY A 330 17.49 1.39 -19.43
N ARG A 331 17.98 1.72 -20.63
CA ARG A 331 19.22 2.49 -20.79
C ARG A 331 19.06 3.92 -20.28
N ALA A 332 17.98 4.59 -20.67
CA ALA A 332 17.74 5.99 -20.31
C ALA A 332 17.52 6.16 -18.79
N GLU A 333 16.76 5.26 -18.15
CA GLU A 333 16.55 5.24 -16.70
C GLU A 333 17.88 5.19 -15.95
N ARG A 334 18.82 4.33 -16.38
CA ARG A 334 20.13 4.18 -15.73
C ARG A 334 20.98 5.44 -15.83
N VAL A 335 20.98 6.11 -16.98
CA VAL A 335 21.72 7.38 -17.16
C VAL A 335 21.11 8.48 -16.29
N LEU A 336 19.78 8.59 -16.26
CA LEU A 336 19.07 9.55 -15.41
C LEU A 336 19.33 9.31 -13.93
N GLU A 337 19.35 8.05 -13.48
CA GLU A 337 19.67 7.67 -12.11
C GLU A 337 21.06 8.17 -11.67
N ILE A 338 22.08 7.98 -12.52
CA ILE A 338 23.45 8.49 -12.28
C ILE A 338 23.45 10.02 -12.18
N CYS A 339 22.59 10.69 -12.94
CA CYS A 339 22.43 12.15 -12.92
C CYS A 339 21.51 12.64 -11.78
N SER A 340 21.16 11.77 -10.81
CA SER A 340 20.27 12.08 -9.68
C SER A 340 18.84 12.45 -10.09
N ILE A 341 18.37 11.92 -11.23
CA ILE A 341 16.99 12.01 -11.70
C ILE A 341 16.34 10.64 -11.54
N ALA A 342 15.51 10.49 -10.51
CA ALA A 342 14.82 9.25 -10.24
C ALA A 342 13.54 9.17 -11.07
N CYS A 343 13.41 8.12 -11.88
CA CYS A 343 12.23 7.81 -12.68
C CYS A 343 12.10 6.29 -12.80
N ASN A 344 11.09 5.81 -13.53
CA ASN A 344 10.97 4.37 -13.80
C ASN A 344 10.77 4.09 -15.29
N LYS A 345 11.47 3.07 -15.79
CA LYS A 345 11.15 2.48 -17.09
C LYS A 345 9.75 1.88 -17.08
N ASN A 346 9.04 1.99 -18.20
CA ASN A 346 7.67 1.51 -18.34
C ASN A 346 7.39 1.07 -19.77
N THR A 347 6.64 -0.01 -19.95
CA THR A 347 6.19 -0.44 -21.26
C THR A 347 5.31 0.63 -21.89
N CYS A 348 5.40 0.77 -23.21
CA CYS A 348 4.48 1.56 -24.00
C CYS A 348 3.62 0.66 -24.90
N PRO A 349 2.44 1.14 -25.34
CA PRO A 349 1.67 0.45 -26.37
C PRO A 349 2.54 0.11 -27.60
N GLY A 350 2.50 -1.16 -28.00
CA GLY A 350 3.31 -1.71 -29.10
C GLY A 350 4.65 -2.34 -28.68
N ASP A 351 5.02 -2.31 -27.39
CA ASP A 351 6.15 -3.10 -26.92
C ASP A 351 5.85 -4.60 -27.04
N VAL A 352 6.73 -5.32 -27.73
CA VAL A 352 6.65 -6.79 -27.86
C VAL A 352 7.16 -7.53 -26.62
N SER A 353 7.85 -6.85 -25.70
CA SER A 353 8.43 -7.48 -24.51
C SER A 353 8.43 -6.53 -23.31
N ALA A 354 7.86 -6.99 -22.20
CA ALA A 354 7.93 -6.29 -20.92
C ALA A 354 9.34 -6.23 -20.31
N LEU A 355 10.30 -7.02 -20.82
CA LEU A 355 11.68 -7.04 -20.32
C LEU A 355 12.54 -5.89 -20.87
N ARG A 356 12.14 -5.30 -22.00
CA ARG A 356 12.83 -4.17 -22.62
C ARG A 356 11.80 -3.07 -22.95
N PRO A 357 11.29 -2.38 -21.91
CA PRO A 357 10.32 -1.32 -22.10
C PRO A 357 10.90 -0.15 -22.89
N SER A 358 10.12 0.40 -23.81
CA SER A 358 10.54 1.56 -24.60
C SER A 358 10.36 2.90 -23.88
N GLY A 359 9.55 2.95 -22.82
CA GLY A 359 9.14 4.21 -22.21
C GLY A 359 9.79 4.53 -20.87
N LEU A 360 9.65 5.80 -20.49
CA LEU A 360 9.88 6.31 -19.14
C LEU A 360 8.60 6.94 -18.61
N ARG A 361 8.26 6.61 -17.35
CA ARG A 361 7.14 7.23 -16.65
C ARG A 361 7.66 8.30 -15.70
N PHE A 362 7.14 9.51 -15.85
CA PHE A 362 7.44 10.64 -14.97
C PHE A 362 6.18 11.13 -14.30
N GLY A 363 6.29 11.51 -13.03
CA GLY A 363 5.22 12.18 -12.30
C GLY A 363 5.70 13.42 -11.55
N THR A 364 4.76 14.31 -11.28
CA THR A 364 5.01 15.61 -10.65
C THR A 364 4.71 15.73 -9.14
N PRO A 365 4.06 14.78 -8.41
CA PRO A 365 3.72 14.99 -7.00
C PRO A 365 4.91 15.35 -6.09
N ALA A 366 5.99 14.57 -6.11
CA ALA A 366 7.11 14.74 -5.18
C ALA A 366 7.81 16.10 -5.30
N LEU A 367 8.19 16.53 -6.51
CA LEU A 367 8.80 17.85 -6.71
C LEU A 367 7.82 19.01 -6.48
N THR A 368 6.53 18.82 -6.79
CA THR A 368 5.52 19.84 -6.48
C THR A 368 5.38 20.04 -4.97
N SER A 369 5.45 18.98 -4.17
CA SER A 369 5.49 19.06 -2.70
C SER A 369 6.72 19.82 -2.18
N ARG A 370 7.80 19.90 -2.96
CA ARG A 370 8.99 20.71 -2.67
C ARG A 370 8.89 22.15 -3.17
N GLY A 371 7.75 22.54 -3.75
CA GLY A 371 7.46 23.91 -4.20
C GLY A 371 7.73 24.19 -5.68
N PHE A 372 8.07 23.17 -6.48
CA PHE A 372 8.31 23.35 -7.91
C PHE A 372 7.05 23.84 -8.62
N ARG A 373 7.23 24.75 -9.57
CA ARG A 373 6.20 25.33 -10.44
C ARG A 373 6.49 25.00 -11.91
N GLN A 374 5.64 25.49 -12.81
CA GLN A 374 5.67 25.17 -14.23
C GLN A 374 7.03 25.48 -14.88
N ASP A 375 7.64 26.62 -14.54
CA ASP A 375 8.95 27.00 -15.09
C ASP A 375 10.09 26.10 -14.58
N ASP A 376 9.99 25.63 -13.33
CA ASP A 376 10.92 24.63 -12.80
C ASP A 376 10.78 23.31 -13.56
N PHE A 377 9.54 22.88 -13.85
CA PHE A 377 9.31 21.66 -14.64
C PHE A 377 9.75 21.77 -16.10
N ARG A 378 9.72 22.97 -16.71
CA ARG A 378 10.38 23.23 -17.99
C ARG A 378 11.91 23.10 -17.89
N MET A 379 12.51 23.48 -16.77
CA MET A 379 13.94 23.24 -16.52
C MET A 379 14.23 21.75 -16.33
N VAL A 380 13.39 21.04 -15.57
CA VAL A 380 13.47 19.58 -15.43
C VAL A 380 13.41 18.88 -16.78
N ALA A 381 12.51 19.28 -17.68
CA ALA A 381 12.44 18.76 -19.05
C ALA A 381 13.77 18.93 -19.80
N ARG A 382 14.45 20.07 -19.64
CA ARG A 382 15.77 20.33 -20.23
C ARG A 382 16.86 19.44 -19.63
N TYR A 383 16.83 19.17 -18.33
CA TYR A 383 17.77 18.21 -17.71
C TYR A 383 17.54 16.78 -18.21
N ILE A 384 16.28 16.34 -18.27
CA ILE A 384 15.92 15.04 -18.85
C ILE A 384 16.45 14.94 -20.28
N HIS A 385 16.22 15.97 -21.11
CA HIS A 385 16.69 15.97 -22.49
C HIS A 385 18.23 15.91 -22.61
N ARG A 386 18.92 16.75 -21.83
CA ARG A 386 20.39 16.79 -21.79
C ARG A 386 20.98 15.42 -21.41
N ASP A 387 20.42 14.77 -20.40
CA ASP A 387 20.99 13.56 -19.82
C ASP A 387 20.56 12.31 -20.59
N ALA A 388 19.30 12.21 -21.03
CA ALA A 388 18.86 11.13 -21.92
C ALA A 388 19.59 11.14 -23.27
N GLY A 389 19.95 12.32 -23.79
CA GLY A 389 20.76 12.46 -25.01
C GLY A 389 22.21 11.95 -24.86
N GLN A 390 22.69 11.71 -23.64
CA GLN A 390 24.03 11.15 -23.39
C GLN A 390 24.05 9.62 -23.41
N THR A 391 22.91 8.96 -23.59
CA THR A 391 22.80 7.50 -23.57
C THR A 391 23.75 6.83 -24.58
N GLU A 392 23.97 7.43 -25.75
CA GLU A 392 24.91 6.89 -26.75
C GLU A 392 26.38 7.03 -26.35
N LYS A 393 26.74 8.10 -25.63
CA LYS A 393 28.14 8.41 -25.25
C LYS A 393 28.61 7.67 -24.00
N LEU A 394 27.73 7.51 -23.01
CA LEU A 394 28.06 6.89 -21.73
C LEU A 394 28.09 5.35 -21.79
N LEU A 395 27.47 4.75 -22.81
CA LEU A 395 27.48 3.29 -23.01
C LEU A 395 28.65 2.81 -23.89
N SER A 396 29.33 3.70 -24.61
CA SER A 396 30.54 3.39 -25.39
C SER A 396 31.83 3.43 -24.57
N GLU A 397 31.79 3.97 -23.35
CA GLU A 397 32.97 4.09 -22.49
C GLU A 397 32.92 3.04 -21.35
N GLU A 398 33.62 1.91 -21.56
CA GLU A 398 34.07 1.00 -20.49
C GLU A 398 34.93 1.70 -19.40
N GLU A 399 35.16 3.02 -19.50
CA GLU A 399 35.87 3.82 -18.50
C GLU A 399 35.06 4.12 -17.22
N PHE A 400 33.74 3.89 -17.20
CA PHE A 400 32.89 4.33 -16.08
C PHE A 400 33.14 3.58 -14.75
N SER A 401 33.61 2.33 -14.80
CA SER A 401 34.00 1.57 -13.59
C SER A 401 35.15 2.24 -12.81
N SER A 402 35.99 3.02 -13.49
CA SER A 402 37.14 3.70 -12.87
C SER A 402 36.74 4.97 -12.10
N ARG A 403 35.72 5.71 -12.56
CA ARG A 403 35.31 6.99 -11.93
C ARG A 403 34.50 6.81 -10.66
N ILE A 404 33.67 5.76 -10.57
CA ILE A 404 32.93 5.45 -9.34
C ILE A 404 33.90 5.08 -8.19
N ALA A 405 34.99 4.37 -8.48
CA ALA A 405 36.01 4.02 -7.48
C ALA A 405 36.75 5.25 -6.90
N SER A 406 36.81 6.37 -7.65
CA SER A 406 37.51 7.59 -7.22
C SER A 406 36.64 8.54 -6.39
N SER A 407 35.31 8.50 -6.56
CA SER A 407 34.37 9.43 -5.87
C SER A 407 34.01 9.02 -4.44
N THR A 408 34.39 7.81 -4.01
CA THR A 408 34.19 7.31 -2.65
C THR A 408 35.36 7.62 -1.70
N GLN A 409 36.40 8.33 -2.15
CA GLN A 409 37.62 8.60 -1.38
C GLN A 409 37.90 10.08 -1.06
N THR A 410 36.92 10.98 -1.17
CA THR A 410 37.13 12.37 -0.74
C THR A 410 36.26 12.73 0.46
N PRO A 411 36.82 12.80 1.68
CA PRO A 411 36.11 13.33 2.84
C PRO A 411 36.27 14.86 2.92
N PRO A 412 35.37 15.57 3.61
CA PRO A 412 35.75 16.59 4.58
C PRO A 412 35.98 15.99 5.96
#